data_AF-A0A954Q109-F1
#
_entry.id   AF-A0A954Q109-F1
#
_cell.length_a   1.000
_cell.length_b   1.000
_cell.length_c   1.000
_cell.angle_alpha   90.00
_cell.angle_beta   90.00
_cell.angle_gamma   90.00
#
_symmetry.space_group_name_H-M   'P 1'
#
loop_
_entity.id
_entity.type
_entity.pdbx_description
1 polymer ?
#
loop_
_entity_poly.entity_id
_entity_poly.type
_entity_poly.pdbx_seq_one_letter_code
_entity_poly.pdbx_strand_id
1 'polypeptide(L)'
;GEGHVITARFRTRLVEQMTRVMLADGNEIAGTTVHPVWSADRQDWVALSELQVGEHLQSRSGTIEILRVESFEWRQPVYNLEIHAENVYEIGNAGILVHNTGVNDCPGNASSSVGRDAGPKNFEKNNPQYKGTHEIHHSREWNVLERYPGTFSPAELNLESMMRPILKGLKPQGKSLHGSHTRKSWDVFQRQLKDRFDSGEISVETMQKLINWHADYMDRMYLGIN
;
A
#
# COMPACT_ATOMS: atom_id res chain seq x y z
N GLY A 1 -2.17 -27.66 -13.96
CA GLY A 1 -2.89 -28.91 -13.65
C GLY A 1 -4.37 -28.64 -13.74
N GLU A 2 -5.19 -29.67 -13.95
CA GLU A 2 -6.65 -29.55 -13.89
C GLU A 2 -7.05 -29.09 -12.47
N GLY A 3 -7.66 -27.91 -12.37
CA GLY A 3 -8.07 -27.32 -11.09
C GLY A 3 -9.33 -27.96 -10.52
N HIS A 4 -9.46 -27.94 -9.20
CA HIS A 4 -10.62 -28.50 -8.48
C HIS A 4 -11.88 -27.62 -8.61
N VAL A 5 -13.05 -28.25 -8.48
CA VAL A 5 -14.37 -27.62 -8.63
C VAL A 5 -14.72 -26.75 -7.41
N ILE A 6 -15.18 -25.52 -7.65
CA ILE A 6 -15.70 -24.59 -6.63
C ILE A 6 -17.11 -25.03 -6.23
N THR A 7 -17.37 -25.20 -4.93
CA THR A 7 -18.65 -25.77 -4.45
C THR A 7 -19.62 -24.76 -3.83
N ALA A 8 -19.14 -23.62 -3.31
CA ALA A 8 -19.99 -22.56 -2.75
C ALA A 8 -19.29 -21.19 -2.63
N ARG A 9 -20.07 -20.12 -2.41
CA ARG A 9 -19.61 -18.73 -2.13
C ARG A 9 -20.28 -18.18 -0.86
N PHE A 10 -19.51 -17.59 0.06
CA PHE A 10 -20.01 -16.98 1.31
C PHE A 10 -19.62 -15.50 1.44
N ARG A 11 -20.40 -14.70 2.18
CA ARG A 11 -20.19 -13.25 2.39
C ARG A 11 -20.12 -12.94 3.90
N THR A 12 -18.98 -12.44 4.38
CA THR A 12 -18.86 -11.94 5.77
C THR A 12 -19.30 -10.48 5.81
N ARG A 13 -20.25 -10.15 6.69
CA ARG A 13 -21.00 -8.88 6.62
C ARG A 13 -20.23 -7.67 7.14
N LEU A 14 -19.24 -7.85 8.02
CA LEU A 14 -18.36 -6.78 8.50
C LEU A 14 -16.99 -7.39 8.88
N VAL A 15 -15.91 -6.83 8.35
CA VAL A 15 -14.57 -6.99 8.90
C VAL A 15 -14.13 -5.58 9.23
N GLU A 16 -13.73 -5.31 10.47
CA GLU A 16 -13.39 -3.94 10.90
C GLU A 16 -11.92 -3.60 10.61
N GLN A 17 -11.06 -4.61 10.46
CA GLN A 17 -9.63 -4.43 10.22
C GLN A 17 -9.12 -5.43 9.17
N MET A 18 -8.29 -4.92 8.26
CA MET A 18 -7.57 -5.70 7.27
C MET A 18 -6.07 -5.47 7.39
N THR A 19 -5.29 -6.43 6.92
CA THR A 19 -3.85 -6.29 6.73
C THR A 19 -3.51 -6.41 5.25
N ARG A 20 -2.60 -5.57 4.78
CA ARG A 20 -2.09 -5.58 3.40
C ARG A 20 -0.57 -5.61 3.39
N VAL A 21 -0.04 -6.40 2.48
CA VAL A 21 1.38 -6.77 2.41
C VAL A 21 1.87 -6.56 0.99
N MET A 22 2.98 -5.84 0.82
CA MET A 22 3.66 -5.62 -0.46
C MET A 22 4.86 -6.56 -0.56
N LEU A 23 5.00 -7.24 -1.70
CA LEU A 23 6.03 -8.23 -1.95
C LEU A 23 7.14 -7.69 -2.86
N ALA A 24 8.29 -8.36 -2.87
CA ALA A 24 9.47 -7.92 -3.63
C ALA A 24 9.28 -7.85 -5.14
N ASP A 25 8.38 -8.66 -5.69
CA ASP A 25 8.00 -8.65 -7.11
C ASP A 25 6.98 -7.55 -7.46
N GLY A 26 6.59 -6.73 -6.48
CA GLY A 26 5.59 -5.68 -6.64
C GLY A 26 4.14 -6.17 -6.68
N ASN A 27 3.89 -7.44 -6.38
CA ASN A 27 2.54 -7.94 -6.08
C ASN A 27 2.16 -7.62 -4.65
N GLU A 28 0.85 -7.69 -4.41
CA GLU A 28 0.26 -7.34 -3.14
C GLU A 28 -0.77 -8.38 -2.73
N ILE A 29 -0.84 -8.65 -1.43
CA ILE A 29 -1.90 -9.45 -0.82
C ILE A 29 -2.59 -8.64 0.26
N ALA A 30 -3.91 -8.77 0.36
CA ALA A 30 -4.70 -8.17 1.43
C ALA A 30 -5.74 -9.17 1.93
N GLY A 31 -5.94 -9.20 3.24
CA GLY A 31 -6.85 -10.13 3.91
C GLY A 31 -7.26 -9.62 5.28
N THR A 32 -8.06 -10.40 6.01
CA THR A 32 -8.35 -10.06 7.41
C THR A 32 -7.10 -10.29 8.25
N THR A 33 -6.97 -9.57 9.35
CA THR A 33 -5.77 -9.58 10.20
C THR A 33 -5.37 -10.98 10.66
N VAL A 34 -6.37 -11.84 10.92
CA VAL A 34 -6.19 -13.21 11.42
C VAL A 34 -6.00 -14.26 10.34
N HIS A 35 -6.01 -13.88 9.05
CA HIS A 35 -5.88 -14.85 7.96
C HIS A 35 -4.50 -15.53 8.01
N PRO A 36 -4.43 -16.88 8.09
CA PRO A 36 -3.15 -17.58 8.13
C PRO A 36 -2.50 -17.61 6.74
N VAL A 37 -1.21 -17.25 6.69
CA VAL A 37 -0.33 -17.34 5.52
C VAL A 37 0.91 -18.13 5.89
N TRP A 38 1.39 -18.97 4.97
CA TRP A 38 2.59 -19.79 5.23
C TRP A 38 3.86 -18.94 5.15
N SER A 39 4.57 -18.85 6.27
CA SER A 39 5.89 -18.26 6.36
C SER A 39 6.97 -19.31 6.06
N ALA A 40 7.77 -19.07 5.03
CA ALA A 40 8.91 -19.92 4.71
C ALA A 40 10.04 -19.77 5.74
N ASP A 41 10.17 -18.61 6.39
CA ASP A 41 11.21 -18.42 7.42
C ASP A 41 10.84 -19.13 8.73
N ARG A 42 9.56 -19.08 9.11
CA ARG A 42 9.08 -19.71 10.35
C ARG A 42 8.67 -21.18 10.15
N GLN A 43 8.50 -21.61 8.90
CA GLN A 43 7.98 -22.93 8.53
C GLN A 43 6.64 -23.23 9.23
N ASP A 44 5.79 -22.20 9.31
CA ASP A 44 4.51 -22.26 10.02
C ASP A 44 3.47 -21.31 9.40
N TRP A 45 2.21 -21.53 9.75
CA TRP A 45 1.09 -20.64 9.41
C TRP A 45 1.03 -19.48 10.38
N VAL A 46 1.20 -18.26 9.85
CA VAL A 46 1.26 -17.03 10.62
C VAL A 46 0.08 -16.15 10.25
N ALA A 47 -0.55 -15.50 11.24
CA ALA A 47 -1.60 -14.53 10.96
C ALA A 47 -1.05 -13.37 10.12
N LEU A 48 -1.83 -12.86 9.17
CA LEU A 48 -1.39 -11.81 8.24
C LEU A 48 -0.86 -10.57 8.98
N SER A 49 -1.46 -10.22 10.13
CA SER A 49 -1.02 -9.11 10.99
C SER A 49 0.28 -9.36 11.76
N GLU A 50 0.73 -10.60 11.86
CA GLU A 50 1.94 -11.00 12.59
C GLU A 50 3.18 -11.16 11.70
N LEU A 51 3.00 -10.99 10.38
CA LEU A 51 4.08 -10.99 9.40
C LEU A 51 5.01 -9.78 9.58
N GLN A 52 6.30 -9.98 9.33
CA GLN A 52 7.32 -8.95 9.49
C GLN A 52 7.95 -8.55 8.15
N VAL A 53 8.39 -7.30 8.03
CA VAL A 53 9.18 -6.86 6.87
C VAL A 53 10.51 -7.62 6.86
N GLY A 54 10.92 -8.10 5.68
CA GLY A 54 12.08 -8.97 5.47
C GLY A 54 11.78 -10.46 5.62
N GLU A 55 10.59 -10.84 6.06
CA GLU A 55 10.16 -12.24 6.15
C GLU A 55 9.76 -12.79 4.77
N HIS A 56 10.01 -14.08 4.54
CA HIS A 56 9.72 -14.74 3.27
C HIS A 56 8.44 -15.56 3.32
N LEU A 57 7.58 -15.37 2.32
CA LEU A 57 6.39 -16.17 2.09
C LEU A 57 6.63 -17.23 1.02
N GLN A 58 5.90 -18.35 1.08
CA GLN A 58 5.91 -19.34 0.01
C GLN A 58 5.00 -18.91 -1.15
N SER A 59 5.59 -18.78 -2.34
CA SER A 59 4.90 -18.57 -3.62
C SER A 59 5.08 -19.77 -4.57
N ARG A 60 4.38 -19.74 -5.71
CA ARG A 60 4.52 -20.74 -6.78
C ARG A 60 5.93 -20.78 -7.39
N SER A 61 6.63 -19.64 -7.43
CA SER A 61 7.96 -19.51 -8.05
C SER A 61 9.11 -19.69 -7.06
N GLY A 62 8.82 -19.96 -5.78
CA GLY A 62 9.82 -20.07 -4.72
C GLY A 62 9.40 -19.26 -3.50
N THR A 63 10.36 -18.76 -2.75
CA THR A 63 10.09 -17.84 -1.64
C THR A 63 10.11 -16.39 -2.12
N ILE A 64 9.27 -15.54 -1.52
CA ILE A 64 9.22 -14.12 -1.84
C ILE A 64 9.24 -13.27 -0.57
N GLU A 65 10.12 -12.27 -0.54
CA GLU A 65 10.29 -11.38 0.60
C GLU A 65 9.15 -10.34 0.71
N ILE A 66 8.74 -10.08 1.95
CA ILE A 66 7.85 -9.00 2.31
C ILE A 66 8.61 -7.67 2.42
N LEU A 67 8.22 -6.70 1.61
CA LEU A 67 8.80 -5.36 1.65
C LEU A 67 8.03 -4.40 2.56
N ARG A 68 6.73 -4.66 2.80
CA ARG A 68 5.90 -3.77 3.62
C ARG A 68 4.66 -4.46 4.17
N VAL A 69 4.23 -4.05 5.37
CA VAL A 69 3.01 -4.52 6.05
C VAL A 69 2.27 -3.32 6.65
N GLU A 70 0.95 -3.23 6.45
CA GLU A 70 0.04 -2.25 7.09
C GLU A 70 -1.26 -2.93 7.51
N SER A 71 -1.75 -2.56 8.68
CA SER A 71 -3.12 -2.86 9.09
C SER A 71 -3.95 -1.58 9.09
N PHE A 72 -5.17 -1.65 8.56
CA PHE A 72 -6.05 -0.50 8.36
C PHE A 72 -7.51 -0.87 8.61
N GLU A 73 -8.34 0.12 8.94
CA GLU A 73 -9.78 -0.08 9.06
C GLU A 73 -10.40 -0.31 7.67
N TRP A 74 -11.24 -1.33 7.57
CA TRP A 74 -12.04 -1.59 6.39
C TRP A 74 -13.50 -1.71 6.83
N ARG A 75 -14.45 -1.27 6.00
CA ARG A 75 -15.89 -1.32 6.35
C ARG A 75 -16.76 -1.91 5.24
N GLN A 76 -16.15 -2.52 4.24
CA GLN A 76 -16.86 -3.21 3.17
C GLN A 76 -16.84 -4.74 3.40
N PRO A 77 -17.86 -5.48 2.92
CA PRO A 77 -17.90 -6.93 3.05
C PRO A 77 -16.82 -7.63 2.23
N VAL A 78 -16.30 -8.75 2.74
CA VAL A 78 -15.34 -9.66 2.05
C VAL A 78 -16.02 -10.98 1.64
N TYR A 79 -15.48 -11.72 0.67
CA TYR A 79 -16.17 -12.84 -0.01
C TYR A 79 -15.35 -14.16 -0.05
N ASN A 80 -15.81 -15.27 0.53
CA ASN A 80 -15.11 -16.58 0.53
C ASN A 80 -15.52 -17.54 -0.61
N LEU A 81 -14.62 -18.47 -0.98
CA LEU A 81 -14.87 -19.64 -1.86
C LEU A 81 -14.50 -20.95 -1.12
N GLU A 82 -15.26 -22.03 -1.35
CA GLU A 82 -14.99 -23.37 -0.78
C GLU A 82 -14.53 -24.37 -1.87
N ILE A 83 -13.40 -25.04 -1.63
CA ILE A 83 -12.75 -26.01 -2.54
C ILE A 83 -12.71 -27.38 -1.85
N HIS A 84 -13.04 -28.45 -2.58
CA HIS A 84 -13.15 -29.79 -2.04
C HIS A 84 -11.77 -30.47 -1.84
N ALA A 85 -11.60 -31.16 -0.70
CA ALA A 85 -10.51 -32.08 -0.31
C ALA A 85 -9.18 -31.50 0.21
N GLU A 86 -8.69 -30.34 -0.25
CA GLU A 86 -7.51 -29.67 0.34
C GLU A 86 -7.75 -28.15 0.48
N ASN A 87 -7.55 -27.62 1.69
CA ASN A 87 -7.89 -26.23 2.04
C ASN A 87 -6.77 -25.24 1.69
N VAL A 88 -6.07 -25.41 0.57
CA VAL A 88 -4.95 -24.54 0.17
C VAL A 88 -5.16 -24.05 -1.26
N TYR A 89 -5.05 -22.73 -1.49
CA TYR A 89 -5.15 -22.13 -2.81
C TYR A 89 -4.22 -20.93 -2.94
N GLU A 90 -4.03 -20.46 -4.17
CA GLU A 90 -3.15 -19.33 -4.47
C GLU A 90 -3.94 -18.03 -4.71
N ILE A 91 -3.42 -16.90 -4.21
CA ILE A 91 -3.99 -15.56 -4.46
C ILE A 91 -2.99 -14.61 -5.12
N GLY A 92 -3.55 -13.64 -5.84
CA GLY A 92 -2.79 -12.59 -6.53
C GLY A 92 -1.96 -13.12 -7.70
N ASN A 93 -1.38 -12.21 -8.47
CA ASN A 93 -0.54 -12.58 -9.63
C ASN A 93 0.76 -13.29 -9.21
N ALA A 94 1.19 -13.14 -7.95
CA ALA A 94 2.35 -13.82 -7.39
C ALA A 94 2.11 -15.31 -7.07
N GLY A 95 0.85 -15.74 -6.99
CA GLY A 95 0.51 -17.12 -6.62
C GLY A 95 0.95 -17.48 -5.21
N ILE A 96 0.53 -16.69 -4.21
CA ILE A 96 0.90 -16.88 -2.80
C ILE A 96 0.03 -17.96 -2.17
N LEU A 97 0.65 -18.92 -1.47
CA LEU A 97 -0.04 -20.05 -0.85
C LEU A 97 -0.80 -19.60 0.41
N VAL A 98 -2.13 -19.71 0.39
CA VAL A 98 -3.02 -19.35 1.49
C VAL A 98 -3.96 -20.49 1.85
N HIS A 99 -4.40 -20.55 3.11
CA HIS A 99 -5.36 -21.55 3.58
C HIS A 99 -6.82 -21.06 3.40
N ASN A 100 -7.76 -21.96 3.08
CA ASN A 100 -9.18 -21.65 2.86
C ASN A 100 -9.84 -20.95 4.06
N THR A 101 -10.05 -19.64 3.90
CA THR A 101 -11.31 -18.91 4.19
C THR A 101 -11.33 -17.66 3.26
N GLY A 102 -11.93 -17.78 2.06
CA GLY A 102 -11.55 -17.00 0.85
C GLY A 102 -11.88 -15.49 0.57
N VAL A 103 -11.50 -15.04 -0.65
CA VAL A 103 -11.68 -13.68 -1.26
C VAL A 103 -12.00 -13.82 -2.79
N ASN A 104 -12.67 -12.81 -3.41
CA ASN A 104 -12.50 -12.19 -4.79
C ASN A 104 -13.85 -11.86 -5.52
N ASP A 105 -14.06 -10.79 -6.33
CA ASP A 105 -13.18 -10.04 -7.27
C ASP A 105 -13.69 -8.58 -7.62
N CYS A 106 -12.84 -7.77 -8.28
CA CYS A 106 -12.89 -6.30 -8.57
C CYS A 106 -13.92 -5.80 -9.64
N PRO A 107 -14.19 -4.47 -9.72
CA PRO A 107 -13.72 -3.71 -10.91
C PRO A 107 -13.40 -2.21 -10.70
N GLY A 108 -12.57 -1.63 -11.59
CA GLY A 108 -12.92 -0.36 -12.27
C GLY A 108 -11.95 0.82 -12.21
N ASN A 109 -11.32 1.09 -13.36
CA ASN A 109 -10.63 2.33 -13.76
C ASN A 109 -11.41 3.63 -13.45
N ALA A 110 -10.66 4.71 -13.20
CA ALA A 110 -11.08 6.06 -13.62
C ALA A 110 -9.90 6.85 -14.19
N SER A 111 -9.90 7.02 -15.51
CA SER A 111 -9.09 7.98 -16.24
C SER A 111 -9.66 9.40 -16.12
N SER A 112 -8.76 10.37 -16.35
CA SER A 112 -8.95 11.73 -16.88
C SER A 112 -9.16 12.91 -15.93
N SER A 113 -8.10 13.72 -15.80
CA SER A 113 -8.12 15.08 -16.35
C SER A 113 -6.71 15.57 -16.67
N VAL A 114 -6.58 16.13 -17.86
CA VAL A 114 -5.39 16.67 -18.52
C VAL A 114 -4.63 17.70 -17.67
N GLY A 115 -3.30 17.64 -17.79
CA GLY A 115 -2.33 18.43 -17.05
C GLY A 115 -2.56 19.93 -17.09
N ARG A 116 -2.74 20.51 -15.91
CA ARG A 116 -2.28 21.86 -15.59
C ARG A 116 -1.25 21.70 -14.49
N ASP A 117 -0.15 22.43 -14.59
CA ASP A 117 0.90 22.46 -13.58
C ASP A 117 0.30 22.96 -12.25
N ALA A 118 -0.17 22.03 -11.42
CA ALA A 118 -0.93 22.26 -10.19
C ALA A 118 -0.05 22.07 -8.96
N GLY A 119 1.25 22.36 -9.12
CA GLY A 119 2.18 22.38 -7.99
C GLY A 119 1.70 23.30 -6.86
N PRO A 120 2.31 23.21 -5.67
CA PRO A 120 1.74 23.75 -4.42
C PRO A 120 1.32 25.23 -4.50
N LYS A 121 2.11 26.06 -5.20
CA LYS A 121 1.83 27.49 -5.40
C LYS A 121 0.57 27.73 -6.24
N ASN A 122 0.38 26.95 -7.31
CA ASN A 122 -0.79 27.07 -8.18
C ASN A 122 -2.03 26.47 -7.52
N PHE A 123 -1.87 25.39 -6.75
CA PHE A 123 -2.95 24.82 -5.95
C PHE A 123 -3.50 25.81 -4.92
N GLU A 124 -2.63 26.45 -4.12
CA GLU A 124 -3.06 27.46 -3.14
C GLU A 124 -3.72 28.67 -3.80
N LYS A 125 -3.21 29.11 -4.97
CA LYS A 125 -3.81 30.19 -5.75
C LYS A 125 -5.23 29.85 -6.22
N ASN A 126 -5.44 28.62 -6.66
CA ASN A 126 -6.74 28.14 -7.13
C ASN A 126 -7.69 27.78 -5.98
N ASN A 127 -7.16 27.60 -4.76
CA ASN A 127 -7.90 27.22 -3.57
C ASN A 127 -7.64 28.21 -2.41
N PRO A 128 -8.10 29.48 -2.53
CA PRO A 128 -7.81 30.53 -1.55
C PRO A 128 -8.33 30.24 -0.14
N GLN A 129 -9.29 29.33 0.03
CA GLN A 129 -9.77 28.87 1.34
C GLN A 129 -8.67 28.24 2.21
N TYR A 130 -7.61 27.71 1.60
CA TYR A 130 -6.48 27.10 2.31
C TYR A 130 -5.36 28.10 2.63
N LYS A 131 -5.40 29.30 2.03
CA LYS A 131 -4.34 30.29 2.17
C LYS A 131 -4.17 30.73 3.61
N GLY A 132 -2.94 30.62 4.11
CA GLY A 132 -2.58 31.05 5.47
C GLY A 132 -3.03 30.09 6.58
N THR A 133 -4.03 29.24 6.34
CA THR A 133 -4.56 28.25 7.30
C THR A 133 -3.97 26.85 7.10
N HIS A 134 -3.56 26.53 5.88
CA HIS A 134 -2.97 25.24 5.52
C HIS A 134 -1.58 25.44 4.91
N GLU A 135 -0.80 24.37 4.92
CA GLU A 135 0.36 24.23 4.06
C GLU A 135 0.08 23.17 3.02
N ILE A 136 0.43 23.48 1.77
CA ILE A 136 0.19 22.58 0.65
C ILE A 136 1.42 21.72 0.43
N HIS A 137 1.26 20.42 0.60
CA HIS A 137 2.32 19.42 0.41
C HIS A 137 2.00 18.54 -0.79
N HIS A 138 3.04 17.93 -1.36
CA HIS A 138 2.87 16.81 -2.26
C HIS A 138 2.57 15.53 -1.45
N SER A 139 1.67 14.68 -1.95
CA SER A 139 1.38 13.34 -1.41
C SER A 139 2.63 12.45 -1.46
N ARG A 140 3.47 12.62 -2.49
CA ARG A 140 4.79 12.00 -2.63
C ARG A 140 5.85 13.08 -2.46
N GLU A 141 6.88 12.84 -1.65
CA GLU A 141 7.94 13.84 -1.46
C GLU A 141 8.68 14.15 -2.77
N TRP A 142 9.01 15.43 -3.01
CA TRP A 142 9.72 15.86 -4.22
C TRP A 142 11.09 15.18 -4.39
N ASN A 143 11.76 14.83 -3.29
CA ASN A 143 13.07 14.17 -3.31
C ASN A 143 13.04 12.78 -3.97
N VAL A 144 11.88 12.16 -4.19
CA VAL A 144 11.80 10.87 -4.90
C VAL A 144 12.31 10.97 -6.33
N LEU A 145 12.21 12.15 -6.96
CA LEU A 145 12.72 12.41 -8.31
C LEU A 145 14.24 12.31 -8.39
N GLU A 146 14.94 12.77 -7.35
CA GLU A 146 16.40 12.70 -7.25
C GLU A 146 16.84 11.33 -6.73
N ARG A 147 16.11 10.80 -5.74
CA ARG A 147 16.52 9.62 -4.98
C ARG A 147 16.19 8.30 -5.69
N TYR A 148 15.16 8.29 -6.54
CA TYR A 148 14.71 7.13 -7.31
C TYR A 148 14.43 7.53 -8.77
N PRO A 149 15.46 7.85 -9.55
CA PRO A 149 15.29 8.32 -10.92
C PRO A 149 14.50 7.34 -11.78
N GLY A 150 13.60 7.86 -12.61
CA GLY A 150 12.74 7.06 -13.48
C GLY A 150 11.45 6.53 -12.83
N THR A 151 11.28 6.68 -11.52
CA THR A 151 10.04 6.28 -10.83
C THR A 151 8.89 7.25 -11.09
N PHE A 152 9.14 8.55 -11.13
CA PHE A 152 8.11 9.55 -11.40
C PHE A 152 8.68 10.72 -12.18
N SER A 153 7.79 11.52 -12.76
CA SER A 153 8.10 12.78 -13.42
C SER A 153 7.67 13.99 -12.58
N PRO A 154 8.33 15.15 -12.73
CA PRO A 154 7.89 16.40 -12.10
C PRO A 154 6.43 16.74 -12.40
N ALA A 155 5.97 16.47 -13.63
CA ALA A 155 4.60 16.73 -14.06
C ALA A 155 3.58 15.87 -13.29
N GLU A 156 3.89 14.61 -13.03
CA GLU A 156 3.02 13.72 -12.24
C GLU A 156 2.94 14.16 -10.78
N LEU A 157 4.06 14.57 -10.17
CA LEU A 157 4.03 15.08 -8.79
C LEU A 157 3.24 16.38 -8.69
N ASN A 158 3.29 17.25 -9.71
CA ASN A 158 2.55 18.51 -9.72
C ASN A 158 1.06 18.37 -10.10
N LEU A 159 0.50 17.16 -10.20
CA LEU A 159 -0.93 17.00 -10.38
C LEU A 159 -1.71 17.50 -9.15
N GLU A 160 -2.89 18.08 -9.37
CA GLU A 160 -3.76 18.57 -8.30
C GLU A 160 -4.18 17.44 -7.35
N SER A 161 -4.42 16.23 -7.88
CA SER A 161 -4.71 15.03 -7.11
C SER A 161 -3.56 14.58 -6.19
N MET A 162 -2.35 15.10 -6.41
CA MET A 162 -1.18 14.85 -5.57
C MET A 162 -0.99 15.95 -4.50
N MET A 163 -1.84 16.95 -4.42
CA MET A 163 -1.75 18.00 -3.40
C MET A 163 -2.47 17.60 -2.12
N ARG A 164 -1.88 17.96 -0.98
CA ARG A 164 -2.41 17.72 0.36
C ARG A 164 -2.43 19.04 1.14
N PRO A 165 -3.61 19.69 1.32
CA PRO A 165 -3.72 20.85 2.20
C PRO A 165 -3.74 20.38 3.65
N ILE A 166 -2.63 20.60 4.36
CA ILE A 166 -2.49 20.19 5.76
C ILE A 166 -2.71 21.40 6.67
N LEU A 167 -3.67 21.31 7.59
CA LEU A 167 -3.95 22.36 8.57
C LEU A 167 -2.68 22.73 9.38
N LYS A 168 -2.36 24.03 9.43
CA LYS A 168 -1.27 24.52 10.26
C LYS A 168 -1.57 24.27 11.74
N GLY A 169 -0.58 23.73 12.46
CA GLY A 169 -0.72 23.43 13.88
C GLY A 169 -1.58 22.21 14.22
N LEU A 170 -2.03 21.43 13.22
CA LEU A 170 -2.74 20.17 13.47
C LEU A 170 -1.83 19.19 14.24
N LYS A 171 -2.38 18.65 15.34
CA LYS A 171 -1.71 17.67 16.21
C LYS A 171 -2.51 16.37 16.33
N PRO A 172 -2.59 15.52 15.29
CA PRO A 172 -3.20 14.21 15.41
C PRO A 172 -2.46 13.41 16.49
N GLN A 173 -3.22 12.77 17.37
CA GLN A 173 -2.67 11.98 18.49
C GLN A 173 -1.70 12.77 19.40
N GLY A 174 -1.88 14.09 19.52
CA GLY A 174 -1.08 14.95 20.39
C GLY A 174 0.32 15.31 19.87
N LYS A 175 0.69 14.88 18.65
CA LYS A 175 2.00 15.16 18.04
C LYS A 175 1.84 16.16 16.90
N SER A 176 2.74 17.15 16.81
CA SER A 176 2.78 18.08 15.66
C SER A 176 3.04 17.30 14.37
N LEU A 177 2.13 17.38 13.40
CA LEU A 177 2.36 16.89 12.03
C LEU A 177 3.53 17.61 11.37
N HIS A 178 3.76 18.85 11.79
CA HIS A 178 4.69 19.74 11.14
C HIS A 178 6.15 19.39 11.42
N GLY A 179 6.92 19.25 10.33
CA GLY A 179 8.39 19.29 10.29
C GLY A 179 9.15 18.01 10.64
N SER A 180 8.63 17.12 11.50
CA SER A 180 9.43 15.98 11.95
C SER A 180 8.82 14.60 11.72
N HIS A 181 7.51 14.38 11.85
CA HIS A 181 6.99 13.01 11.86
C HIS A 181 6.77 12.43 10.46
N THR A 182 6.11 13.18 9.57
CA THR A 182 5.95 12.81 8.15
C THR A 182 7.31 12.65 7.48
N ARG A 183 8.21 13.62 7.72
CA ARG A 183 9.60 13.59 7.24
C ARG A 183 10.34 12.37 7.78
N LYS A 184 10.26 12.07 9.08
CA LYS A 184 10.87 10.87 9.67
C LYS A 184 10.31 9.58 9.07
N SER A 185 9.00 9.51 8.82
CA SER A 185 8.37 8.34 8.18
C SER A 185 8.93 8.12 6.77
N TRP A 186 8.98 9.18 5.96
CA TRP A 186 9.61 9.15 4.63
C TRP A 186 11.09 8.82 4.71
N ASP A 187 11.86 9.43 5.63
CA ASP A 187 13.29 9.17 5.79
C ASP A 187 13.57 7.71 6.17
N VAL A 188 12.73 7.11 7.03
CA VAL A 188 12.83 5.68 7.40
C VAL A 188 12.52 4.80 6.19
N PHE A 189 11.40 5.05 5.51
CA PHE A 189 11.00 4.34 4.30
C PHE A 189 12.10 4.42 3.22
N GLN A 190 12.62 5.62 2.97
CA GLN A 190 13.61 5.84 1.91
C GLN A 190 14.95 5.19 2.23
N ARG A 191 15.38 5.19 3.50
CA ARG A 191 16.65 4.57 3.92
C ARG A 191 16.67 3.06 3.72
N GLN A 192 15.54 2.39 3.92
CA GLN A 192 15.43 0.94 3.77
C GLN A 192 15.48 0.46 2.32
N LEU A 193 15.14 1.35 1.37
CA LEU A 193 14.92 0.95 -0.03
C LEU A 193 15.95 1.52 -1.01
N LYS A 194 16.76 2.52 -0.62
CA LYS A 194 17.71 3.17 -1.52
C LYS A 194 18.78 2.21 -2.04
N ASP A 195 19.45 1.50 -1.16
CA ASP A 195 20.55 0.62 -1.54
C ASP A 195 20.06 -0.56 -2.40
N ARG A 196 18.85 -1.07 -2.10
CA ARG A 196 18.17 -2.14 -2.84
C ARG A 196 17.69 -1.68 -4.22
N PHE A 197 17.31 -0.41 -4.36
CA PHE A 197 16.97 0.15 -5.66
C PHE A 197 18.23 0.37 -6.52
N ASP A 198 19.29 0.93 -5.92
CA ASP A 198 20.55 1.20 -6.62
C ASP A 198 21.23 -0.10 -7.10
N SER A 199 21.10 -1.18 -6.34
CA SER A 199 21.60 -2.50 -6.72
C SER A 199 20.77 -3.19 -7.82
N GLY A 200 19.59 -2.65 -8.15
CA GLY A 200 18.63 -3.25 -9.08
C GLY A 200 17.83 -4.41 -8.49
N GLU A 201 17.96 -4.68 -7.19
CA GLU A 201 17.19 -5.70 -6.48
C GLU A 201 15.69 -5.37 -6.47
N ILE A 202 15.34 -4.08 -6.35
CA ILE A 202 13.98 -3.58 -6.47
C ILE A 202 13.81 -2.88 -7.82
N SER A 203 12.84 -3.35 -8.61
CA SER A 203 12.52 -2.74 -9.91
C SER A 203 11.94 -1.33 -9.78
N VAL A 204 12.00 -0.53 -10.86
CA VAL A 204 11.33 0.78 -10.94
C VAL A 204 9.83 0.66 -10.67
N GLU A 205 9.18 -0.37 -11.21
CA GLU A 205 7.74 -0.59 -11.00
C GLU A 205 7.42 -0.91 -9.54
N THR A 206 8.20 -1.80 -8.91
CA THR A 206 8.04 -2.11 -7.49
C THR A 206 8.27 -0.88 -6.62
N MET A 207 9.28 -0.06 -6.95
CA MET A 207 9.57 1.18 -6.23
C MET A 207 8.43 2.20 -6.34
N GLN A 208 7.85 2.36 -7.54
CA GLN A 208 6.65 3.19 -7.73
C GLN A 208 5.50 2.73 -6.83
N LYS A 209 5.23 1.42 -6.79
CA LYS A 209 4.17 0.84 -5.94
C LYS A 209 4.44 1.08 -4.45
N LEU A 210 5.69 0.91 -3.99
CA LEU A 210 6.09 1.19 -2.61
C LEU A 210 5.91 2.66 -2.23
N ILE A 211 6.32 3.59 -3.09
CA ILE A 211 6.16 5.04 -2.87
C ILE A 211 4.69 5.41 -2.82
N ASN A 212 3.87 4.86 -3.72
CA ASN A 212 2.42 5.07 -3.73
C ASN A 212 1.75 4.55 -2.47
N TRP A 213 2.11 3.33 -2.07
CA TRP A 213 1.63 2.74 -0.83
C TRP A 213 1.99 3.62 0.35
N HIS A 214 3.25 4.07 0.45
CA HIS A 214 3.68 4.92 1.57
C HIS A 214 2.91 6.25 1.61
N ALA A 215 2.70 6.89 0.46
CA ALA A 215 1.90 8.11 0.38
C ALA A 215 0.46 7.90 0.86
N ASP A 216 -0.19 6.80 0.44
CA ASP A 216 -1.54 6.41 0.84
C ASP A 216 -1.64 6.09 2.35
N TYR A 217 -0.67 5.34 2.90
CA TYR A 217 -0.54 5.12 4.34
C TYR A 217 -0.44 6.44 5.11
N MET A 218 0.34 7.40 4.60
CA MET A 218 0.49 8.69 5.25
C MET A 218 -0.81 9.49 5.21
N ASP A 219 -1.52 9.47 4.09
CA ASP A 219 -2.83 10.12 3.94
C ASP A 219 -3.86 9.56 4.92
N ARG A 220 -3.95 8.23 5.05
CA ARG A 220 -4.84 7.56 6.00
C ARG A 220 -4.47 7.87 7.45
N MET A 221 -3.23 7.59 7.82
CA MET A 221 -2.80 7.60 9.22
C MET A 221 -2.76 9.01 9.82
N TYR A 222 -2.38 10.00 9.01
CA TYR A 222 -2.03 11.33 9.52
C TYR A 222 -2.98 12.43 9.07
N LEU A 223 -3.64 12.25 7.93
CA LEU A 223 -4.58 13.24 7.39
C LEU A 223 -6.04 12.79 7.50
N GLY A 224 -6.29 11.51 7.84
CA GLY A 224 -7.64 10.97 7.92
C GLY A 224 -8.36 10.99 6.56
N ILE A 225 -7.58 10.99 5.47
CA ILE A 225 -8.09 10.96 4.11
C ILE A 225 -8.27 9.48 3.75
N ASN A 226 -9.52 9.06 3.56
CA ASN A 226 -9.90 7.72 3.09
C ASN A 226 -10.33 7.76 1.63
#